data_AF-A0A9D7XY18-F1
#
_entry.id   AF-A0A9D7XY18-F1
#
_cell.length_a   1.000
_cell.length_b   1.000
_cell.length_c   1.000
_cell.angle_alpha   90.00
_cell.angle_beta   90.00
_cell.angle_gamma   90.00
#
_symmetry.space_group_name_H-M   'P 1'
#
loop_
_entity.id
_entity.type
_entity.pdbx_description
1 polymer ?
#
loop_
_entity_poly.entity_id
_entity_poly.type
_entity_poly.pdbx_seq_one_letter_code
_entity_poly.pdbx_strand_id
1 'polypeptide(L)'
;MIVVHIISRLALWLVLAPLLPGIINKVKAWVAGRRGPPVFQLYYDLARLWRKGVVLSTLASPGFIVGPAVAWVAILAATQMLPLGPAGAALSFRGDVLLLIYLLALARFCTAWAAMETGSAFEGMGTAREVSYAVLSEAALITAVLTLSVHTGSITLATMLEPSAGAGAVLLGAGLFTVLLTENCRVPFDDPNTHLELTMIHEAMILDHSGPPLAAILHGASMKLLFFALLLTEAVLPLGELPPVAAAGALAGGVLAVTIGVGLVESFLARFAFKRC
;
A
#
# COMPACT_ATOMS: atom_id res chain seq x y z
N MET A 1 -19.53 21.03 -8.08
CA MET A 1 -19.84 19.77 -7.37
C MET A 1 -18.74 18.72 -7.54
N ILE A 2 -18.27 18.44 -8.77
CA ILE A 2 -17.20 17.46 -9.04
C ILE A 2 -15.89 17.77 -8.28
N VAL A 3 -15.41 19.02 -8.34
CA VAL A 3 -14.17 19.44 -7.64
C VAL A 3 -14.26 19.19 -6.14
N VAL A 4 -15.41 19.49 -5.52
CA VAL A 4 -15.64 19.26 -4.08
C VAL A 4 -15.57 17.76 -3.76
N HIS A 5 -16.14 16.90 -4.61
CA HIS A 5 -16.11 15.45 -4.44
C HIS A 5 -14.69 14.88 -4.56
N ILE A 6 -13.88 15.39 -5.50
CA ILE A 6 -12.47 14.99 -5.64
C ILE A 6 -11.68 15.40 -4.41
N ILE A 7 -11.84 16.65 -3.95
CA ILE A 7 -11.13 17.17 -2.78
C ILE A 7 -11.54 16.40 -1.51
N SER A 8 -12.82 16.09 -1.32
CA SER A 8 -13.29 15.33 -0.15
C SER A 8 -12.75 13.91 -0.15
N ARG A 9 -12.72 13.23 -1.31
CA ARG A 9 -12.10 11.89 -1.43
C ARG A 9 -10.61 11.94 -1.13
N LEU A 10 -9.91 12.91 -1.71
CA LEU A 10 -8.48 13.07 -1.47
C LEU A 10 -8.19 13.33 0.02
N ALA A 11 -8.96 14.19 0.68
CA ALA A 11 -8.86 14.39 2.12
C ALA A 11 -9.12 13.10 2.92
N LEU A 12 -10.10 12.29 2.51
CA LEU A 12 -10.39 11.01 3.15
C LEU A 12 -9.19 10.05 3.06
N TRP A 13 -8.57 9.92 1.89
CA TRP A 13 -7.38 9.10 1.69
C TRP A 13 -6.20 9.57 2.53
N LEU A 14 -5.92 10.88 2.52
CA LEU A 14 -4.83 11.47 3.30
C LEU A 14 -5.02 11.27 4.81
N VAL A 15 -6.26 11.39 5.29
CA VAL A 15 -6.54 11.29 6.73
C VAL A 15 -6.65 9.84 7.18
N LEU A 16 -7.30 8.93 6.43
CA LEU A 16 -7.53 7.57 6.90
C LEU A 16 -6.32 6.64 6.75
N ALA A 17 -5.47 6.87 5.75
CA ALA A 17 -4.36 5.98 5.43
C ALA A 17 -3.44 5.70 6.64
N PRO A 18 -3.00 6.69 7.44
CA PRO A 18 -2.13 6.46 8.59
C PRO A 18 -2.78 5.67 9.74
N LEU A 19 -4.12 5.50 9.73
CA LEU A 19 -4.83 4.73 10.75
C LEU A 19 -4.51 3.23 10.67
N LEU A 20 -4.35 2.71 9.45
CA LEU A 20 -4.21 1.27 9.20
C LEU A 20 -2.94 0.68 9.86
N PRO A 21 -1.73 1.27 9.65
CA PRO A 21 -0.54 0.82 10.37
C PRO A 21 -0.71 0.88 11.90
N GLY A 22 -1.42 1.87 12.41
CA GLY A 22 -1.73 2.01 13.83
C GLY A 22 -2.59 0.86 14.36
N ILE A 23 -3.61 0.44 13.60
CA ILE A 23 -4.47 -0.71 13.93
C ILE A 23 -3.65 -2.01 13.91
N ILE A 24 -2.83 -2.22 12.87
CA ILE A 24 -1.96 -3.40 12.75
C ILE A 24 -1.06 -3.53 13.98
N ASN A 25 -0.36 -2.44 14.35
CA ASN A 25 0.51 -2.42 15.52
C ASN A 25 -0.25 -2.68 16.83
N LYS A 26 -1.51 -2.22 16.92
CA LYS A 26 -2.36 -2.46 18.08
C LYS A 26 -2.76 -3.93 18.19
N VAL A 27 -3.12 -4.57 17.07
CA VAL A 27 -3.44 -6.00 17.00
C VAL A 27 -2.21 -6.83 17.40
N LYS A 28 -1.03 -6.53 16.84
CA LYS A 28 0.23 -7.20 17.22
C LYS A 28 0.54 -7.10 18.69
N ALA A 29 0.38 -5.90 19.27
CA ALA A 29 0.61 -5.70 20.69
C ALA A 29 -0.37 -6.51 21.55
N TRP A 30 -1.65 -6.51 21.18
CA TRP A 30 -2.69 -7.26 21.87
C TRP A 30 -2.43 -8.78 21.82
N VAL A 31 -2.10 -9.35 20.66
CA VAL A 31 -1.75 -10.78 20.52
C VAL A 31 -0.51 -11.12 21.36
N ALA A 32 0.47 -10.22 21.43
CA ALA A 32 1.66 -10.38 22.26
C ALA A 32 1.43 -10.12 23.77
N GLY A 33 0.20 -9.84 24.21
CA GLY A 33 -0.12 -9.56 25.62
C GLY A 33 0.42 -8.21 26.14
N ARG A 34 0.74 -7.26 25.24
CA ARG A 34 1.27 -5.93 25.57
C ARG A 34 0.27 -4.83 25.20
N ARG A 35 0.37 -3.65 25.81
CA ARG A 35 -0.52 -2.51 25.48
C ARG A 35 -0.22 -1.88 24.11
N GLY A 36 1.05 -1.88 23.69
CA GLY A 36 1.49 -1.30 22.42
C GLY A 36 1.30 0.22 22.29
N PRO A 37 1.76 0.82 21.19
CA PRO A 37 1.55 2.23 20.89
C PRO A 37 0.05 2.56 20.66
N PRO A 38 -0.36 3.83 20.76
CA PRO A 38 -1.69 4.27 20.39
C PRO A 38 -1.92 4.12 18.88
N VAL A 39 -3.19 3.96 18.45
CA VAL A 39 -3.55 3.84 17.02
C VAL A 39 -3.14 5.10 16.23
N PHE A 40 -3.12 6.26 16.87
CA PHE A 40 -2.75 7.53 16.24
C PHE A 40 -1.23 7.78 16.16
N GLN A 41 -0.39 6.81 16.52
CA GLN A 41 1.06 6.99 16.60
C GLN A 41 1.67 7.57 15.31
N LEU A 42 1.30 7.00 14.15
CA LEU A 42 1.83 7.44 12.87
C LEU A 42 1.47 8.90 12.53
N TYR A 43 0.33 9.41 12.98
CA TYR A 43 -0.02 10.83 12.79
C TYR A 43 0.93 11.75 13.57
N TYR A 44 1.28 11.38 14.80
CA TYR A 44 2.25 12.13 15.60
C TYR A 44 3.64 12.08 14.98
N ASP A 45 4.04 10.92 14.45
CA ASP A 45 5.33 10.74 13.80
C ASP A 45 5.43 11.54 12.50
N LEU A 46 4.40 11.50 11.65
CA LEU A 46 4.32 12.33 10.46
C LEU A 46 4.39 13.82 10.82
N ALA A 47 3.57 14.29 11.76
CA ALA A 47 3.59 15.68 12.20
C ALA A 47 4.96 16.10 12.76
N ARG A 48 5.68 15.19 13.42
CA ARG A 48 7.05 15.42 13.89
C ARG A 48 8.03 15.49 12.72
N LEU A 49 7.97 14.58 11.76
CA LEU A 49 8.89 14.51 10.62
C LEU A 49 8.75 15.73 9.69
N TRP A 50 7.53 16.22 9.45
CA TRP A 50 7.29 17.44 8.68
C TRP A 50 7.89 18.71 9.32
N ARG A 51 8.15 18.68 10.64
CA ARG A 51 8.77 19.79 11.38
C ARG A 51 10.29 19.66 11.52
N LYS A 52 10.88 18.56 11.09
CA LYS A 52 12.33 18.32 11.18
C LYS A 52 13.04 18.83 9.92
N GLY A 53 14.33 19.16 10.07
CA GLY A 53 15.22 19.40 8.94
C GLY A 53 15.56 18.09 8.21
N VAL A 54 15.96 18.23 6.94
CA VAL A 54 16.48 17.14 6.12
C VAL A 54 18.01 17.10 6.26
N VAL A 55 18.56 15.93 6.54
CA VAL A 55 20.00 15.66 6.44
C VAL A 55 20.24 15.01 5.09
N LEU A 56 21.11 15.62 4.28
CA LEU A 56 21.47 15.13 2.94
C LEU A 56 22.96 14.84 2.91
N SER A 57 23.32 13.71 2.28
CA SER A 57 24.70 13.43 1.94
C SER A 57 25.22 14.43 0.91
N THR A 58 26.50 14.78 0.97
CA THR A 58 27.15 15.63 -0.04
C THR A 58 27.21 14.99 -1.43
N LEU A 59 27.07 13.67 -1.49
CA LEU A 59 27.08 12.89 -2.74
C LEU A 59 25.67 12.64 -3.30
N ALA A 60 24.62 12.92 -2.53
CA ALA A 60 23.25 12.65 -2.97
C ALA A 60 22.82 13.64 -4.06
N SER A 61 22.33 13.12 -5.18
CA SER A 61 21.72 13.97 -6.20
C SER A 61 20.33 14.45 -5.77
N PRO A 62 19.70 15.40 -6.49
CA PRO A 62 18.32 15.79 -6.26
C PRO A 62 17.33 14.61 -6.33
N GLY A 63 17.70 13.50 -6.98
CA GLY A 63 16.92 12.26 -7.04
C GLY A 63 16.52 11.72 -5.66
N PHE A 64 17.34 11.95 -4.64
CA PHE A 64 17.06 11.54 -3.25
C PHE A 64 15.79 12.19 -2.66
N ILE A 65 15.44 13.40 -3.09
CA ILE A 65 14.21 14.10 -2.67
C ILE A 65 13.10 13.94 -3.70
N VAL A 66 13.46 14.02 -4.99
CA VAL A 66 12.49 13.94 -6.09
C VAL A 66 11.86 12.55 -6.16
N GLY A 67 12.62 11.47 -5.95
CA GLY A 67 12.12 10.10 -5.97
C GLY A 67 10.95 9.88 -4.99
N PRO A 68 11.13 10.10 -3.68
CA PRO A 68 10.04 9.97 -2.72
C PRO A 68 8.84 10.87 -2.98
N ALA A 69 9.08 12.09 -3.48
CA ALA A 69 8.01 13.02 -3.83
C ALA A 69 7.18 12.53 -5.02
N VAL A 70 7.83 12.08 -6.10
CA VAL A 70 7.16 11.51 -7.27
C VAL A 70 6.42 10.23 -6.89
N ALA A 71 7.02 9.37 -6.06
CA ALA A 71 6.36 8.16 -5.57
C ALA A 71 5.09 8.47 -4.78
N TRP A 72 5.13 9.46 -3.89
CA TRP A 72 3.97 9.88 -3.11
C TRP A 72 2.84 10.42 -4.00
N VAL A 73 3.17 11.24 -5.01
CA VAL A 73 2.20 11.76 -5.97
C VAL A 73 1.64 10.64 -6.86
N ALA A 74 2.46 9.68 -7.29
CA ALA A 74 2.02 8.54 -8.10
C ALA A 74 1.02 7.66 -7.33
N ILE A 75 1.27 7.38 -6.05
CA ILE A 75 0.33 6.66 -5.19
C ILE A 75 -0.96 7.45 -5.01
N LEU A 76 -0.87 8.77 -4.77
CA LEU A 76 -2.05 9.63 -4.69
C LEU A 76 -2.89 9.60 -5.96
N ALA A 77 -2.26 9.69 -7.13
CA ALA A 77 -2.95 9.58 -8.41
C ALA A 77 -3.66 8.23 -8.54
N ALA A 78 -3.00 7.13 -8.16
CA ALA A 78 -3.59 5.78 -8.16
C ALA A 78 -4.82 5.68 -7.26
N THR A 79 -4.82 6.31 -6.07
CA THR A 79 -5.98 6.30 -5.15
C THR A 79 -7.23 6.95 -5.74
N GLN A 80 -7.08 7.90 -6.67
CA GLN A 80 -8.21 8.58 -7.30
C GLN A 80 -8.92 7.69 -8.33
N MET A 81 -8.22 6.69 -8.85
CA MET A 81 -8.73 5.76 -9.86
C MET A 81 -9.52 4.61 -9.24
N LEU A 82 -9.27 4.27 -7.97
CA LEU A 82 -10.00 3.21 -7.27
C LEU A 82 -11.46 3.63 -7.01
N PRO A 83 -12.45 2.77 -7.34
CA PRO A 83 -13.83 3.00 -6.95
C PRO A 83 -14.00 2.85 -5.43
N LEU A 84 -15.00 3.53 -4.88
CA LEU A 84 -15.40 3.44 -3.47
C LEU A 84 -16.88 3.04 -3.39
N GLY A 85 -17.17 1.77 -3.69
CA GLY A 85 -18.51 1.21 -3.78
C GLY A 85 -19.45 2.07 -4.64
N PRO A 86 -20.69 2.33 -4.18
CA PRO A 86 -21.67 3.14 -4.93
C PRO A 86 -21.25 4.60 -5.21
N ALA A 87 -20.22 5.11 -4.53
CA ALA A 87 -19.69 6.45 -4.81
C ALA A 87 -18.81 6.49 -6.08
N GLY A 88 -18.47 5.33 -6.65
CA GLY A 88 -17.68 5.22 -7.87
C GLY A 88 -16.24 5.70 -7.74
N ALA A 89 -15.57 5.81 -8.89
CA ALA A 89 -14.22 6.34 -9.02
C ALA A 89 -14.25 7.85 -9.33
N ALA A 90 -13.26 8.61 -8.83
CA ALA A 90 -13.14 10.03 -9.18
C ALA A 90 -12.61 10.23 -10.61
N LEU A 91 -11.69 9.36 -11.02
CA LEU A 91 -11.12 9.32 -12.36
C LEU A 91 -11.36 7.92 -12.92
N SER A 92 -12.20 7.80 -13.94
CA SER A 92 -12.39 6.55 -14.67
C SER A 92 -12.43 6.82 -16.16
N PHE A 93 -11.72 5.98 -16.91
CA PHE A 93 -11.65 6.01 -18.35
C PHE A 93 -11.26 4.62 -18.85
N ARG A 94 -11.48 4.36 -20.15
CA ARG A 94 -11.15 3.07 -20.75
C ARG A 94 -9.64 2.81 -20.69
N GLY A 95 -9.22 1.78 -19.96
CA GLY A 95 -7.80 1.44 -19.74
C GLY A 95 -7.17 2.07 -18.50
N ASP A 96 -7.97 2.62 -17.59
CA ASP A 96 -7.54 3.16 -16.30
C ASP A 96 -6.73 2.14 -15.46
N VAL A 97 -7.05 0.85 -15.55
CA VAL A 97 -6.30 -0.22 -14.87
C VAL A 97 -4.84 -0.33 -15.32
N LEU A 98 -4.53 -0.03 -16.59
CA LEU A 98 -3.15 -0.07 -17.09
C LEU A 98 -2.35 1.09 -16.49
N LEU A 99 -2.93 2.30 -16.50
CA LEU A 99 -2.30 3.46 -15.87
C LEU A 99 -2.08 3.22 -14.37
N LEU A 100 -3.04 2.57 -13.68
CA LEU A 100 -2.89 2.19 -12.28
C LEU A 100 -1.64 1.33 -12.05
N ILE A 101 -1.45 0.27 -12.83
CA ILE A 101 -0.28 -0.62 -12.73
C ILE A 101 1.01 0.17 -12.96
N TYR A 102 1.04 1.04 -13.98
CA TYR A 102 2.20 1.90 -14.25
C TYR A 102 2.47 2.92 -13.15
N LEU A 103 1.46 3.48 -12.48
CA LEU A 103 1.65 4.38 -11.35
C LEU A 103 2.25 3.67 -10.14
N LEU A 104 1.82 2.43 -9.85
CA LEU A 104 2.41 1.61 -8.79
C LEU A 104 3.85 1.18 -9.12
N ALA A 105 4.15 0.88 -10.39
CA ALA A 105 5.51 0.63 -10.87
C ALA A 105 6.39 1.88 -10.79
N LEU A 106 5.87 3.04 -11.18
CA LEU A 106 6.58 4.31 -11.08
C LEU A 106 6.93 4.65 -9.63
N ALA A 107 5.98 4.46 -8.71
CA ALA A 107 6.22 4.71 -7.28
C ALA A 107 7.38 3.86 -6.75
N ARG A 108 7.40 2.56 -7.07
CA ARG A 108 8.49 1.65 -6.66
C ARG A 108 9.81 1.97 -7.34
N PHE A 109 9.80 2.27 -8.63
CA PHE A 109 10.99 2.71 -9.35
C PHE A 109 11.61 3.95 -8.69
N CYS A 110 10.80 4.96 -8.37
CA CYS A 110 11.27 6.19 -7.75
C CYS A 110 11.80 5.97 -6.32
N THR A 111 11.20 5.08 -5.53
CA THR A 111 11.74 4.74 -4.20
C THR A 111 13.02 3.92 -4.29
N ALA A 112 13.12 2.99 -5.25
CA ALA A 112 14.33 2.22 -5.52
C ALA A 112 15.48 3.09 -5.99
N TRP A 113 15.21 4.02 -6.91
CA TRP A 113 16.18 4.99 -7.36
C TRP A 113 16.65 5.87 -6.20
N ALA A 114 15.74 6.43 -5.41
CA ALA A 114 16.09 7.30 -4.28
C ALA A 114 17.00 6.61 -3.25
N ALA A 115 16.77 5.33 -2.96
CA ALA A 115 17.60 4.52 -2.08
C ALA A 115 19.01 4.25 -2.64
N MET A 116 19.20 4.27 -3.97
CA MET A 116 20.52 4.01 -4.55
C MET A 116 21.41 5.25 -4.60
N GLU A 117 20.86 6.45 -4.36
CA GLU A 117 21.55 7.74 -4.48
C GLU A 117 22.60 7.99 -3.39
N THR A 118 22.46 7.37 -2.22
CA THR A 118 23.39 7.54 -1.10
C THR A 118 24.70 6.77 -1.29
N GLY A 119 24.71 5.80 -2.22
CA GLY A 119 25.85 4.94 -2.51
C GLY A 119 26.17 3.93 -1.41
N SER A 120 25.27 3.72 -0.44
CA SER A 120 25.44 2.75 0.64
C SER A 120 25.24 1.30 0.16
N ALA A 121 26.09 0.39 0.61
CA ALA A 121 25.98 -1.03 0.29
C ALA A 121 24.67 -1.65 0.84
N PHE A 122 24.16 -1.14 1.96
CA PHE A 122 22.92 -1.63 2.56
C PHE A 122 21.70 -1.24 1.72
N GLU A 123 21.63 0.00 1.27
CA GLU A 123 20.48 0.48 0.48
C GLU A 123 20.46 -0.21 -0.90
N GLY A 124 21.63 -0.48 -1.49
CA GLY A 124 21.75 -1.28 -2.71
C GLY A 124 21.31 -2.74 -2.52
N MET A 125 21.71 -3.39 -1.42
CA MET A 125 21.26 -4.75 -1.09
C MET A 125 19.76 -4.81 -0.80
N GLY A 126 19.21 -3.83 -0.07
CA GLY A 126 17.78 -3.70 0.22
C GLY A 126 16.97 -3.52 -1.06
N THR A 127 17.40 -2.59 -1.92
CA THR A 127 16.77 -2.32 -3.22
C THR A 127 16.74 -3.56 -4.12
N ALA A 128 17.85 -4.31 -4.21
CA ALA A 128 17.90 -5.53 -5.02
C ALA A 128 16.89 -6.59 -4.54
N ARG A 129 16.70 -6.73 -3.22
CA ARG A 129 15.72 -7.65 -2.64
C ARG A 129 14.29 -7.16 -2.87
N GLU A 130 14.01 -5.89 -2.62
CA GLU A 130 12.69 -5.28 -2.85
C GLU A 130 12.26 -5.44 -4.32
N VAL A 131 13.15 -5.12 -5.28
CA VAL A 131 12.86 -5.25 -6.71
C VAL A 131 12.63 -6.72 -7.10
N SER A 132 13.33 -7.67 -6.47
CA SER A 132 13.10 -9.09 -6.73
C SER A 132 11.70 -9.54 -6.28
N TYR A 133 11.24 -9.09 -5.11
CA TYR A 133 9.87 -9.32 -4.64
C TYR A 133 8.83 -8.63 -5.54
N ALA A 134 9.12 -7.39 -5.92
CA ALA A 134 8.29 -6.54 -6.77
C ALA A 134 7.94 -7.22 -8.10
N VAL A 135 8.89 -7.90 -8.74
CA VAL A 135 8.63 -8.61 -10.00
C VAL A 135 7.61 -9.74 -9.82
N LEU A 136 7.70 -10.49 -8.72
CA LEU A 136 6.76 -11.57 -8.42
C LEU A 136 5.37 -11.03 -8.05
N SER A 137 5.30 -10.00 -7.20
CA SER A 137 4.03 -9.37 -6.84
C SER A 137 3.35 -8.66 -8.01
N GLU A 138 4.12 -8.05 -8.91
CA GLU A 138 3.58 -7.46 -10.15
C GLU A 138 2.94 -8.51 -11.04
N ALA A 139 3.64 -9.63 -11.27
CA ALA A 139 3.11 -10.72 -12.08
C ALA A 139 1.79 -11.25 -11.49
N ALA A 140 1.74 -11.41 -10.17
CA ALA A 140 0.53 -11.81 -9.46
C ALA A 140 -0.60 -10.76 -9.56
N LEU A 141 -0.29 -9.46 -9.40
CA LEU A 141 -1.25 -8.37 -9.54
C LEU A 141 -1.81 -8.29 -10.97
N ILE A 142 -0.95 -8.38 -11.97
CA ILE A 142 -1.33 -8.40 -13.39
C ILE A 142 -2.23 -9.60 -13.66
N THR A 143 -1.92 -10.78 -13.12
CA THR A 143 -2.75 -11.98 -13.28
C THR A 143 -4.12 -11.82 -12.64
N ALA A 144 -4.20 -11.22 -11.45
CA ALA A 144 -5.47 -10.91 -10.78
C ALA A 144 -6.32 -9.94 -11.61
N VAL A 145 -5.71 -8.86 -12.12
CA VAL A 145 -6.36 -7.88 -13.02
C VAL A 145 -6.82 -8.54 -14.31
N LEU A 146 -6.00 -9.37 -14.94
CA LEU A 146 -6.36 -10.09 -16.16
C LEU A 146 -7.55 -11.02 -15.93
N THR A 147 -7.59 -11.70 -14.79
CA THR A 147 -8.71 -12.56 -14.41
C THR A 147 -10.02 -11.77 -14.31
N LEU A 148 -9.99 -10.60 -13.63
CA LEU A 148 -11.13 -9.70 -13.55
C LEU A 148 -11.54 -9.13 -14.93
N SER A 149 -10.56 -8.80 -15.77
CA SER A 149 -10.78 -8.29 -17.13
C SER A 149 -11.45 -9.32 -18.03
N VAL A 150 -10.98 -10.57 -18.01
CA VAL A 150 -11.57 -11.67 -18.79
C VAL A 150 -12.98 -11.97 -18.31
N HIS A 151 -13.22 -11.94 -17.00
CA HIS A 151 -14.55 -12.18 -16.42
C HIS A 151 -15.56 -11.10 -16.81
N THR A 152 -15.16 -9.83 -16.77
CA THR A 152 -16.06 -8.68 -17.01
C THR A 152 -16.10 -8.22 -18.47
N GLY A 153 -15.14 -8.65 -19.30
CA GLY A 153 -14.96 -8.20 -20.69
C GLY A 153 -14.54 -6.73 -20.81
N SER A 154 -14.10 -6.10 -19.73
CA SER A 154 -13.77 -4.67 -19.66
C SER A 154 -12.31 -4.44 -19.29
N ILE A 155 -11.80 -3.26 -19.64
CA ILE A 155 -10.48 -2.75 -19.24
C ILE A 155 -10.61 -1.53 -18.31
N THR A 156 -11.80 -1.34 -17.72
CA THR A 156 -12.11 -0.23 -16.81
C THR A 156 -12.24 -0.75 -15.38
N LEU A 157 -11.49 -0.18 -14.44
CA LEU A 157 -11.36 -0.66 -13.06
C LEU A 157 -12.69 -0.66 -12.32
N ALA A 158 -13.51 0.38 -12.52
CA ALA A 158 -14.84 0.48 -11.92
C ALA A 158 -15.74 -0.70 -12.28
N THR A 159 -15.67 -1.17 -13.53
CA THR A 159 -16.44 -2.34 -13.99
C THR A 159 -15.79 -3.67 -13.63
N MET A 160 -14.46 -3.70 -13.51
CA MET A 160 -13.72 -4.92 -13.15
C MET A 160 -13.98 -5.36 -11.72
N LEU A 161 -14.26 -4.41 -10.82
CA LEU A 161 -14.45 -4.65 -9.39
C LEU A 161 -15.90 -4.95 -9.03
N GLU A 162 -16.76 -5.26 -10.00
CA GLU A 162 -18.04 -5.92 -9.73
C GLU A 162 -17.76 -7.41 -9.44
N PRO A 163 -17.91 -7.86 -8.20
CA PRO A 163 -17.44 -9.18 -7.80
C PRO A 163 -18.38 -10.28 -8.29
N SER A 164 -17.79 -11.42 -8.64
CA SER A 164 -18.54 -12.65 -8.90
C SER A 164 -18.69 -13.47 -7.62
N ALA A 165 -19.92 -13.90 -7.31
CA ALA A 165 -20.14 -14.81 -6.20
C ALA A 165 -19.52 -16.19 -6.50
N GLY A 166 -18.84 -16.80 -5.51
CA GLY A 166 -18.41 -18.20 -5.56
C GLY A 166 -16.93 -18.43 -5.21
N ALA A 167 -16.46 -19.66 -5.49
CA ALA A 167 -15.10 -20.10 -5.15
C ALA A 167 -14.00 -19.26 -5.82
N GLY A 168 -14.27 -18.69 -7.00
CA GLY A 168 -13.36 -17.80 -7.72
C GLY A 168 -13.01 -16.54 -6.93
N ALA A 169 -13.98 -15.91 -6.27
CA ALA A 169 -13.74 -14.73 -5.44
C ALA A 169 -12.89 -15.04 -4.21
N VAL A 170 -13.01 -16.24 -3.64
CA VAL A 170 -12.18 -16.67 -2.51
C VAL A 170 -10.72 -16.84 -2.93
N LEU A 171 -10.48 -17.47 -4.08
CA LEU A 171 -9.12 -17.64 -4.63
C LEU A 171 -8.50 -16.28 -5.03
N LEU A 172 -9.28 -15.42 -5.67
CA LEU A 172 -8.87 -14.06 -5.99
C LEU A 172 -8.55 -13.26 -4.73
N GLY A 173 -9.41 -13.33 -3.71
CA GLY A 173 -9.21 -12.67 -2.42
C GLY A 173 -7.94 -13.14 -1.72
N ALA A 174 -7.65 -14.45 -1.72
CA ALA A 174 -6.41 -14.99 -1.16
C ALA A 174 -5.17 -14.54 -1.95
N GLY A 175 -5.26 -14.51 -3.29
CA GLY A 175 -4.19 -14.00 -4.15
C GLY A 175 -3.92 -12.51 -3.91
N LEU A 176 -4.96 -11.68 -3.92
CA LEU A 176 -4.87 -10.24 -3.64
C LEU A 176 -4.40 -9.96 -2.22
N PHE A 177 -4.77 -10.79 -1.24
CA PHE A 177 -4.25 -10.67 0.13
C PHE A 177 -2.74 -10.96 0.18
N THR A 178 -2.28 -11.96 -0.57
CA THR A 178 -0.84 -12.26 -0.67
C THR A 178 -0.10 -11.10 -1.34
N VAL A 179 -0.64 -10.56 -2.44
CA VAL A 179 -0.10 -9.36 -3.10
C VAL A 179 -0.07 -8.17 -2.14
N LEU A 180 -1.13 -7.95 -1.35
CA LEU A 180 -1.19 -6.89 -0.34
C LEU A 180 -0.05 -7.03 0.66
N LEU A 181 0.23 -8.24 1.16
CA LEU A 181 1.33 -8.48 2.11
C LEU A 181 2.69 -8.21 1.48
N THR A 182 2.93 -8.71 0.26
CA THR A 182 4.21 -8.53 -0.45
C THR A 182 4.45 -7.06 -0.82
N GLU A 183 3.47 -6.40 -1.45
CA GLU A 183 3.61 -5.01 -1.90
C GLU A 183 3.69 -4.02 -0.75
N ASN A 184 3.18 -4.34 0.44
CA ASN A 184 3.29 -3.46 1.61
C ASN A 184 4.39 -3.88 2.59
N CYS A 185 5.33 -4.73 2.13
CA CYS A 185 6.49 -5.19 2.88
C CYS A 185 6.11 -5.72 4.28
N ARG A 186 5.06 -6.56 4.34
CA ARG A 186 4.53 -7.15 5.56
C ARG A 186 4.90 -8.61 5.71
N VAL A 187 4.86 -9.10 6.95
CA VAL A 187 5.19 -10.50 7.27
C VAL A 187 4.13 -11.38 6.58
N PRO A 188 4.53 -12.46 5.91
CA PRO A 188 5.81 -13.17 6.02
C PRO A 188 6.91 -12.75 5.05
N PHE A 189 6.68 -11.77 4.16
CA PHE A 189 7.65 -11.40 3.13
C PHE A 189 8.74 -10.45 3.64
N ASP A 190 8.34 -9.41 4.38
CA ASP A 190 9.26 -8.49 5.05
C ASP A 190 8.71 -8.07 6.42
N ASP A 191 9.55 -7.51 7.31
CA ASP A 191 9.10 -6.96 8.59
C ASP A 191 9.56 -5.50 8.74
N PRO A 192 8.62 -4.54 8.75
CA PRO A 192 8.97 -3.11 8.85
C PRO A 192 9.55 -2.74 10.22
N ASN A 193 9.49 -3.63 11.22
CA ASN A 193 10.08 -3.38 12.54
C ASN A 193 11.47 -3.99 12.69
N THR A 194 11.97 -4.69 11.67
CA THR A 194 13.30 -5.28 11.73
C THR A 194 14.34 -4.21 11.40
N HIS A 195 15.09 -3.79 12.42
CA HIS A 195 16.24 -2.88 12.29
C HIS A 195 17.59 -3.63 12.30
N LEU A 196 17.58 -4.91 11.96
CA LEU A 196 18.81 -5.72 11.86
C LEU A 196 19.39 -5.57 10.46
N GLU A 197 20.45 -4.76 10.34
CA GLU A 197 21.04 -4.25 9.09
C GLU A 197 21.15 -5.27 7.95
N LEU A 198 21.56 -6.51 8.25
CA LEU A 198 21.75 -7.58 7.25
C LEU A 198 20.44 -8.17 6.68
N THR A 199 19.34 -8.02 7.40
CA THR A 199 18.05 -8.61 7.05
C THR A 199 16.96 -7.61 6.73
N MET A 200 17.29 -6.32 6.74
CA MET A 200 16.39 -5.27 6.27
C MET A 200 16.20 -5.41 4.76
N ILE A 201 14.97 -5.25 4.29
CA ILE A 201 14.65 -5.11 2.87
C ILE A 201 14.10 -3.69 2.67
N HIS A 202 12.87 -3.42 3.11
CA HIS A 202 12.26 -2.10 2.96
C HIS A 202 12.91 -1.04 3.85
N GLU A 203 13.20 -1.39 5.12
CA GLU A 203 13.85 -0.47 6.07
C GLU A 203 15.27 -0.07 5.61
N ALA A 204 15.95 -0.92 4.83
CA ALA A 204 17.23 -0.57 4.24
C ALA A 204 17.10 0.48 3.14
N MET A 205 15.95 0.58 2.45
CA MET A 205 15.77 1.57 1.38
C MET A 205 15.50 2.98 1.92
N ILE A 206 15.05 3.09 3.16
CA ILE A 206 14.64 4.37 3.77
C ILE A 206 15.60 4.85 4.85
N LEU A 207 16.71 4.14 5.04
CA LEU A 207 17.63 4.30 6.16
C LEU A 207 18.22 5.71 6.23
N ASP A 208 18.67 6.23 5.10
CA ASP A 208 19.30 7.56 5.03
C ASP A 208 18.26 8.70 4.89
N HIS A 209 16.98 8.39 4.67
CA HIS A 209 15.94 9.41 4.57
C HIS A 209 15.60 10.01 5.94
N SER A 210 15.50 11.34 5.99
CA SER A 210 15.20 12.08 7.21
C SER A 210 14.22 13.23 6.95
N GLY A 211 13.46 13.62 7.97
CA GLY A 211 12.54 14.77 7.89
C GLY A 211 11.39 14.57 6.89
N PRO A 212 11.00 15.61 6.12
CA PRO A 212 9.89 15.56 5.17
C PRO A 212 9.94 14.44 4.09
N PRO A 213 11.09 14.12 3.44
CA PRO A 213 11.18 12.95 2.56
C PRO A 213 10.75 11.63 3.23
N LEU A 214 11.22 11.37 4.45
CA LEU A 214 10.81 10.18 5.20
C LEU A 214 9.31 10.21 5.53
N ALA A 215 8.76 11.39 5.85
CA ALA A 215 7.33 11.55 6.07
C ALA A 215 6.51 11.20 4.82
N ALA A 216 6.97 11.62 3.63
CA ALA A 216 6.32 11.31 2.36
C ALA A 216 6.35 9.80 2.08
N ILE A 217 7.45 9.11 2.39
CA ILE A 217 7.54 7.65 2.20
C ILE A 217 6.59 6.92 3.14
N LEU A 218 6.62 7.21 4.44
CA LEU A 218 5.75 6.57 5.43
C LEU A 218 4.26 6.83 5.14
N HIS A 219 3.93 8.06 4.75
CA HIS A 219 2.57 8.39 4.33
C HIS A 219 2.19 7.67 3.03
N GLY A 220 3.08 7.63 2.04
CA GLY A 220 2.92 6.89 0.78
C GLY A 220 2.64 5.41 1.02
N ALA A 221 3.44 4.76 1.87
CA ALA A 221 3.26 3.37 2.26
C ALA A 221 1.91 3.15 2.97
N SER A 222 1.48 4.07 3.83
CA SER A 222 0.16 3.96 4.48
C SER A 222 -0.99 4.08 3.48
N MET A 223 -0.86 4.94 2.46
CA MET A 223 -1.86 5.06 1.38
C MET A 223 -1.88 3.82 0.48
N LYS A 224 -0.70 3.26 0.17
CA LYS A 224 -0.57 1.99 -0.58
C LYS A 224 -1.24 0.84 0.18
N LEU A 225 -1.08 0.78 1.50
CA LEU A 225 -1.74 -0.24 2.33
C LEU A 225 -3.27 -0.11 2.28
N LEU A 226 -3.79 1.11 2.46
CA LEU A 226 -5.22 1.38 2.33
C LEU A 226 -5.73 1.05 0.92
N PHE A 227 -4.93 1.36 -0.10
CA PHE A 227 -5.25 1.07 -1.49
C PHE A 227 -5.44 -0.42 -1.75
N PHE A 228 -4.48 -1.25 -1.34
CA PHE A 228 -4.62 -2.69 -1.51
C PHE A 228 -5.73 -3.29 -0.64
N ALA A 229 -5.96 -2.76 0.57
CA ALA A 229 -7.06 -3.21 1.43
C ALA A 229 -8.43 -2.93 0.80
N LEU A 230 -8.60 -1.74 0.19
CA LEU A 230 -9.80 -1.38 -0.54
C LEU A 230 -9.94 -2.19 -1.83
N LEU A 231 -8.87 -2.35 -2.61
CA LEU A 231 -8.88 -3.17 -3.84
C LEU A 231 -9.34 -4.60 -3.55
N LEU A 232 -8.82 -5.21 -2.48
CA LEU A 232 -9.25 -6.55 -2.04
C LEU A 232 -10.71 -6.56 -1.61
N THR A 233 -11.12 -5.57 -0.81
CA THR A 233 -12.50 -5.50 -0.29
C THR A 233 -13.52 -5.34 -1.42
N GLU A 234 -13.26 -4.45 -2.37
CA GLU A 234 -14.09 -4.22 -3.55
C GLU A 234 -14.12 -5.45 -4.47
N ALA A 235 -12.98 -6.11 -4.67
CA ALA A 235 -12.91 -7.30 -5.52
C ALA A 235 -13.67 -8.52 -4.97
N VAL A 236 -13.98 -8.55 -3.67
CA VAL A 236 -14.61 -9.70 -3.00
C VAL A 236 -16.04 -9.41 -2.55
N LEU A 237 -16.37 -8.19 -2.12
CA LEU A 237 -17.69 -7.85 -1.57
C LEU A 237 -18.60 -7.20 -2.63
N PRO A 238 -19.84 -7.69 -2.86
CA PRO A 238 -20.78 -7.13 -3.83
C PRO A 238 -21.38 -5.81 -3.34
N LEU A 239 -20.58 -4.75 -3.32
CA LEU A 239 -20.95 -3.44 -2.78
C LEU A 239 -21.93 -2.68 -3.69
N GLY A 240 -21.97 -3.01 -4.99
CA GLY A 240 -22.86 -2.36 -5.97
C GLY A 240 -24.35 -2.65 -5.76
N GLU A 241 -24.70 -3.76 -5.10
CA GLU A 241 -26.08 -4.17 -4.84
C GLU A 241 -26.64 -3.57 -3.53
N LEU A 242 -25.77 -3.05 -2.68
CA LEU A 242 -26.13 -2.54 -1.36
C LEU A 242 -26.56 -1.07 -1.42
N PRO A 243 -27.49 -0.64 -0.54
CA PRO A 243 -27.80 0.78 -0.41
C PRO A 243 -26.55 1.55 0.05
N PRO A 244 -26.37 2.83 -0.33
CA PRO A 244 -25.11 3.55 -0.16
C PRO A 244 -24.53 3.54 1.27
N VAL A 245 -25.41 3.63 2.29
CA VAL A 245 -24.99 3.60 3.70
C VAL A 245 -24.50 2.20 4.11
N ALA A 246 -25.18 1.14 3.67
CA ALA A 246 -24.75 -0.23 3.96
C ALA A 246 -23.47 -0.58 3.21
N ALA A 247 -23.32 -0.13 1.96
CA ALA A 247 -22.10 -0.30 1.19
C ALA A 247 -20.90 0.38 1.85
N ALA A 248 -21.07 1.63 2.33
CA ALA A 248 -20.02 2.33 3.07
C ALA A 248 -19.64 1.60 4.37
N GLY A 249 -20.62 1.08 5.11
CA GLY A 249 -20.40 0.27 6.31
C GLY A 249 -19.68 -1.04 6.01
N ALA A 250 -20.06 -1.74 4.94
CA ALA A 250 -19.42 -2.97 4.48
C ALA A 250 -17.99 -2.74 4.00
N LEU A 251 -17.73 -1.64 3.28
CA LEU A 251 -16.39 -1.25 2.85
C LEU A 251 -15.50 -0.94 4.05
N ALA A 252 -15.98 -0.14 5.01
CA ALA A 252 -15.24 0.17 6.23
C ALA A 252 -14.97 -1.08 7.08
N GLY A 253 -15.97 -1.96 7.21
CA GLY A 253 -15.86 -3.24 7.90
C GLY A 253 -14.88 -4.20 7.22
N GLY A 254 -14.89 -4.26 5.88
CA GLY A 254 -13.98 -5.07 5.09
C GLY A 254 -12.53 -4.59 5.20
N VAL A 255 -12.28 -3.29 5.06
CA VAL A 255 -10.94 -2.71 5.28
C VAL A 255 -10.45 -2.98 6.70
N LEU A 256 -11.31 -2.84 7.71
CA LEU A 256 -10.96 -3.16 9.10
C LEU A 256 -10.62 -4.65 9.27
N ALA A 257 -11.41 -5.55 8.69
CA ALA A 257 -11.19 -6.99 8.73
C ALA A 257 -9.86 -7.38 8.06
N VAL A 258 -9.57 -6.82 6.88
CA VAL A 258 -8.30 -7.01 6.18
C VAL A 258 -7.14 -6.50 7.04
N THR A 259 -7.27 -5.31 7.63
CA THR A 259 -6.22 -4.71 8.46
C THR A 259 -5.94 -5.52 9.73
N ILE A 260 -6.99 -6.03 10.39
CA ILE A 260 -6.85 -6.96 11.52
C ILE A 260 -6.21 -8.27 11.05
N GLY A 261 -6.64 -8.80 9.89
CA GLY A 261 -6.06 -9.98 9.25
C GLY A 261 -4.56 -9.85 9.04
N VAL A 262 -4.08 -8.71 8.51
CA VAL A 262 -2.65 -8.41 8.39
C VAL A 262 -1.98 -8.45 9.76
N GLY A 263 -2.55 -7.78 10.77
CA GLY A 263 -1.99 -7.79 12.13
C GLY A 263 -1.91 -9.17 12.77
N LEU A 264 -2.88 -10.05 12.52
CA LEU A 264 -2.87 -11.44 12.98
C LEU A 264 -1.81 -12.26 12.24
N VAL A 265 -1.72 -12.12 10.91
CA VAL A 265 -0.70 -12.79 10.09
C VAL A 265 0.71 -12.39 10.56
N GLU A 266 0.94 -11.09 10.78
CA GLU A 266 2.21 -10.58 11.32
C GLU A 266 2.51 -11.09 12.75
N SER A 267 1.50 -11.54 13.49
CA SER A 267 1.67 -12.06 14.85
C SER A 267 1.89 -13.57 14.90
N PHE A 268 1.34 -14.33 13.94
CA PHE A 268 1.37 -15.79 13.93
C PHE A 268 2.39 -16.39 12.96
N LEU A 269 2.81 -15.66 11.93
CA LEU A 269 3.80 -16.15 10.97
C LEU A 269 5.20 -15.59 11.27
N ALA A 270 6.20 -16.40 10.95
CA ALA A 270 7.59 -15.97 10.90
C ALA A 270 7.94 -15.47 9.50
N ARG A 271 8.92 -14.57 9.42
CA ARG A 271 9.46 -14.11 8.14
C ARG A 271 10.05 -15.27 7.34
N PHE A 272 9.68 -15.37 6.07
CA PHE A 272 10.25 -16.34 5.15
C PHE A 272 11.69 -15.98 4.79
N ALA A 273 12.50 -17.01 4.51
CA ALA A 273 13.83 -16.80 3.96
C ALA A 273 13.70 -16.38 2.49
N PHE A 274 14.52 -15.42 2.04
CA PHE A 274 14.48 -14.88 0.67
C PHE A 274 14.46 -15.96 -0.43
N LYS A 275 15.18 -17.08 -0.23
CA LYS A 275 15.23 -18.20 -1.20
C LYS A 275 13.96 -19.05 -1.29
N ARG A 276 12.99 -18.84 -0.39
CA ARG A 276 11.76 -19.64 -0.25
C ARG A 276 10.50 -18.84 -0.58
N CYS A 277 10.66 -17.57 -0.91
CA CYS A 277 9.58 -16.72 -1.42
C CYS A 277 9.53 -16.81 -2.94
#